data_AF-A0A1H8PUT0-F1
#
_entry.id   AF-A0A1H8PUT0-F1
#
_cell.length_a   1.000
_cell.length_b   1.000
_cell.length_c   1.000
_cell.angle_alpha   90.00
_cell.angle_beta   90.00
_cell.angle_gamma   90.00
#
_symmetry.space_group_name_H-M   'P 1'
#
loop_
_entity.id
_entity.type
_entity.pdbx_description
1 polymer ?
#
loop_
_entity_poly.entity_id
_entity_poly.type
_entity_poly.pdbx_seq_one_letter_code
_entity_poly.pdbx_strand_id
1 'polypeptide(L)'
;MKCISCGGIIPDGSKFCMHCGCEVRMEFSCSHCGFKDIPPEALFCPACGLRLALKVDDCWDNLKIGDYYYSDGSFSTQLDQSKTCVGIVFSLETTAEEKKHGWTHGQIVALEDAGGGKRYVWGLGELLITSYVHEWRDAKKDKDGYLYSNSIYVSGIKYEAFAAARKFSALLPSEKTSGWYLPSVGQWVEIIENLGQVSILGDGFGCFDGDRTWRAKLAFLNFSIDVYWTSLQGGSSTAWYINMSSGCINTPYKTYACRVRPVSAI
;
A
#
# COMPACT_ATOMS: atom_id res chain seq x y z
N MET A 1 16.25 26.25 3.41
CA MET A 1 16.51 27.36 2.43
C MET A 1 17.61 28.32 2.94
N LYS A 2 18.09 29.33 2.17
CA LYS A 2 19.05 30.36 2.65
C LYS A 2 18.37 31.72 2.84
N CYS A 3 18.73 32.44 3.90
CA CYS A 3 18.24 33.78 4.18
C CYS A 3 18.74 34.78 3.14
N ILE A 4 17.84 35.54 2.52
CA ILE A 4 18.21 36.56 1.52
C ILE A 4 18.96 37.75 2.13
N SER A 5 18.78 38.03 3.42
CA SER A 5 19.41 39.17 4.09
C SER A 5 20.78 38.83 4.67
N CYS A 6 20.99 37.63 5.21
CA CYS A 6 22.24 37.26 5.89
C CYS A 6 22.93 36.00 5.37
N GLY A 7 22.33 35.31 4.38
CA GLY A 7 22.90 34.08 3.78
C GLY A 7 22.84 32.83 4.66
N GLY A 8 22.37 32.94 5.91
CA GLY A 8 22.27 31.83 6.87
C GLY A 8 21.30 30.75 6.42
N ILE A 9 21.58 29.49 6.78
CA ILE A 9 20.71 28.36 6.46
C ILE A 9 19.48 28.41 7.38
N ILE A 10 18.29 28.36 6.79
CA ILE A 10 17.00 28.40 7.45
C ILE A 10 16.37 27.00 7.38
N PRO A 11 16.02 26.39 8.53
CA PRO A 11 15.25 25.15 8.59
C PRO A 11 13.84 25.32 8.00
N ASP A 12 13.31 24.27 7.39
CA ASP A 12 12.01 24.30 6.73
C ASP A 12 10.87 24.63 7.73
N GLY A 13 9.92 25.46 7.30
CA GLY A 13 8.81 25.94 8.14
C GLY A 13 9.13 27.14 9.05
N SER A 14 10.36 27.67 9.04
CA SER A 14 10.73 28.85 9.87
C SER A 14 10.13 30.15 9.34
N LYS A 15 9.35 30.87 10.17
CA LYS A 15 8.79 32.21 9.85
C LYS A 15 9.83 33.33 9.89
N PHE A 16 10.86 33.17 10.70
CA PHE A 16 11.94 34.15 10.89
C PHE A 16 13.29 33.44 10.79
N CYS A 17 14.27 34.12 10.21
CA CYS A 17 15.62 33.59 10.17
C CYS A 17 16.26 33.71 11.56
N MET A 18 16.68 32.57 12.09
CA MET A 18 17.33 32.45 13.41
C MET A 18 18.69 33.15 13.52
N HIS A 19 19.26 33.64 12.41
CA HIS A 19 20.54 34.34 12.39
C HIS A 19 20.41 35.87 12.38
N CYS A 20 19.46 36.44 11.63
CA CYS A 20 19.27 37.89 11.47
C CYS A 20 17.99 38.43 12.15
N GLY A 21 17.05 37.56 12.55
CA GLY A 21 15.71 37.97 13.00
C GLY A 21 14.78 38.47 11.88
N CYS A 22 15.24 38.48 10.64
CA CYS A 22 14.48 38.93 9.48
C CYS A 22 13.43 37.90 9.04
N GLU A 23 12.24 38.37 8.68
CA GLU A 23 11.11 37.53 8.27
C GLU A 23 11.46 36.77 6.99
N VAL A 24 11.17 35.47 6.99
CA VAL A 24 11.45 34.60 5.86
C VAL A 24 10.29 34.74 4.88
N ARG A 25 10.45 35.64 3.90
CA ARG A 25 9.54 35.72 2.76
C ARG A 25 9.90 34.60 1.79
N MET A 26 9.14 33.51 1.82
CA MET A 26 9.14 32.56 0.72
C MET A 26 8.44 33.25 -0.45
N GLU A 27 9.19 33.59 -1.50
CA GLU A 27 8.60 34.02 -2.77
C GLU A 27 7.89 32.81 -3.42
N PHE A 28 6.66 32.55 -2.99
CA PHE A 28 5.80 31.55 -3.62
C PHE A 28 5.16 32.21 -4.84
N SER A 29 5.61 31.83 -6.05
CA SER A 29 5.01 32.30 -7.30
C SER A 29 4.04 31.27 -7.87
N CYS A 30 2.87 31.71 -8.33
CA CYS A 30 1.91 30.87 -9.03
C CYS A 30 2.54 30.25 -10.28
N SER A 31 2.52 28.93 -10.41
CA SER A 31 3.09 28.21 -11.56
C SER A 31 2.34 28.48 -12.87
N HIS A 32 1.08 28.91 -12.82
CA HIS A 32 0.27 29.19 -14.00
C HIS A 32 0.39 30.64 -14.49
N CYS A 33 0.28 31.62 -13.58
CA CYS A 33 0.25 33.04 -13.96
C CYS A 33 1.45 33.86 -13.48
N GLY A 34 2.38 33.25 -12.73
CA GLY A 34 3.58 33.92 -12.21
C GLY A 34 3.33 34.91 -11.07
N PHE A 35 2.10 35.01 -10.54
CA PHE A 35 1.76 35.92 -9.44
C PHE A 35 2.52 35.57 -8.16
N LYS A 36 3.20 36.54 -7.54
CA LYS A 36 4.20 36.31 -6.47
C LYS A 36 3.73 36.67 -5.05
N ASP A 37 2.66 37.45 -4.93
CA ASP A 37 2.14 37.92 -3.63
C ASP A 37 1.04 37.00 -3.10
N ILE A 38 1.32 35.70 -3.09
CA ILE A 38 0.40 34.67 -2.60
C ILE A 38 0.43 34.67 -1.07
N PRO A 39 -0.71 34.88 -0.38
CA PRO A 39 -0.78 34.69 1.07
C PRO A 39 -0.40 33.24 1.45
N PRO A 40 0.40 33.00 2.50
CA PRO A 40 0.85 31.66 2.88
C PRO A 40 -0.27 30.63 3.11
N GLU A 41 -1.45 31.10 3.53
CA GLU A 41 -2.66 30.32 3.79
C GLU A 41 -3.61 30.21 2.57
N ALA A 42 -3.27 30.82 1.44
CA ALA A 42 -4.15 30.86 0.28
C ALA A 42 -4.29 29.47 -0.38
N LEU A 43 -5.54 28.97 -0.41
CA LEU A 43 -5.86 27.73 -1.13
C LEU A 43 -5.91 27.95 -2.65
N PHE A 44 -6.15 29.17 -3.11
CA PHE A 44 -6.29 29.54 -4.53
C PHE A 44 -5.48 30.79 -4.84
N CYS A 45 -5.02 30.89 -6.08
CA CYS A 45 -4.29 32.03 -6.60
C CYS A 45 -5.26 33.20 -6.70
N PRO A 46 -5.01 34.31 -5.98
CA PRO A 46 -5.91 35.46 -6.02
C PRO A 46 -5.95 36.12 -7.40
N ALA A 47 -4.95 35.89 -8.25
CA ALA A 47 -4.88 36.47 -9.59
C ALA A 47 -5.57 35.63 -10.68
N CYS A 48 -5.49 34.29 -10.62
CA CYS A 48 -5.99 33.43 -11.70
C CYS A 48 -6.91 32.28 -11.25
N GLY A 49 -7.19 32.16 -9.95
CA GLY A 49 -8.07 31.12 -9.41
C GLY A 49 -7.47 29.70 -9.38
N LEU A 50 -6.21 29.51 -9.80
CA LEU A 50 -5.53 28.22 -9.71
C LEU A 50 -5.42 27.79 -8.24
N ARG A 51 -5.80 26.57 -7.89
CA ARG A 51 -5.59 26.02 -6.54
C ARG A 51 -4.08 25.94 -6.25
N LEU A 52 -3.61 26.61 -5.19
CA LEU A 52 -2.20 26.77 -4.83
C LEU A 52 -1.75 25.81 -3.73
N ALA A 53 -2.65 25.51 -2.80
CA ALA A 53 -2.41 24.51 -1.78
C ALA A 53 -2.77 23.14 -2.35
N LEU A 54 -1.76 22.39 -2.79
CA LEU A 54 -1.79 20.96 -2.57
C LEU A 54 -1.63 20.78 -1.06
N LYS A 55 -2.73 20.81 -0.30
CA LYS A 55 -2.73 19.99 0.92
C LYS A 55 -2.40 18.59 0.42
N VAL A 56 -1.44 17.93 1.05
CA VAL A 56 -1.08 16.54 0.74
C VAL A 56 -2.32 15.62 0.79
N ASP A 57 -3.40 16.10 1.43
CA ASP A 57 -4.68 15.42 1.57
C ASP A 57 -5.73 15.77 0.48
N ASP A 58 -5.44 16.63 -0.50
CA ASP A 58 -6.44 17.21 -1.43
C ASP A 58 -6.28 16.82 -2.92
N CYS A 59 -5.28 16.00 -3.29
CA CYS A 59 -5.08 15.60 -4.69
C CYS A 59 -5.37 14.14 -5.02
N TRP A 60 -6.03 13.43 -4.11
CA TRP A 60 -6.45 12.03 -4.27
C TRP A 60 -7.29 11.77 -5.52
N ASP A 61 -7.96 12.80 -6.07
CA ASP A 61 -8.67 12.73 -7.36
C ASP A 61 -7.77 12.31 -8.54
N ASN A 62 -6.45 12.48 -8.41
CA ASN A 62 -5.47 12.09 -9.43
C ASN A 62 -4.81 10.74 -9.15
N LEU A 63 -5.12 10.08 -8.04
CA LEU A 63 -4.55 8.79 -7.67
C LEU A 63 -4.94 7.74 -8.72
N LYS A 64 -3.95 6.99 -9.19
CA LYS A 64 -4.14 5.94 -10.19
C LYS A 64 -3.53 4.63 -9.73
N ILE A 65 -4.11 3.54 -10.25
CA ILE A 65 -3.48 2.23 -10.22
C ILE A 65 -2.09 2.33 -10.83
N GLY A 66 -1.10 1.79 -10.12
CA GLY A 66 0.31 1.82 -10.51
C GLY A 66 1.08 3.05 -10.01
N ASP A 67 0.43 4.04 -9.38
CA ASP A 67 1.15 5.15 -8.76
C ASP A 67 2.04 4.67 -7.61
N TYR A 68 3.20 5.32 -7.46
CA TYR A 68 4.14 5.12 -6.37
C TYR A 68 3.65 5.86 -5.13
N TYR A 69 3.61 5.19 -3.99
CA TYR A 69 3.26 5.77 -2.69
C TYR A 69 4.51 5.86 -1.81
N TYR A 70 4.69 7.00 -1.15
CA TYR A 70 5.92 7.32 -0.42
C TYR A 70 5.70 7.32 1.10
N SER A 71 6.81 7.20 1.85
CA SER A 71 6.79 7.21 3.32
C SER A 71 6.28 8.52 3.93
N ASP A 72 6.25 9.61 3.16
CA ASP A 72 5.69 10.92 3.56
C ASP A 72 4.17 11.04 3.30
N GLY A 73 3.56 10.01 2.71
CA GLY A 73 2.14 9.95 2.36
C GLY A 73 1.75 10.65 1.08
N SER A 74 2.72 11.18 0.32
CA SER A 74 2.49 11.62 -1.05
C SER A 74 2.51 10.44 -2.03
N PHE A 75 2.09 10.70 -3.27
CA PHE A 75 2.16 9.74 -4.37
C PHE A 75 2.50 10.42 -5.70
N SER A 76 2.96 9.64 -6.67
CA SER A 76 3.19 10.12 -8.03
C SER A 76 3.15 8.98 -9.07
N THR A 77 2.81 9.31 -10.32
CA THR A 77 2.80 8.34 -11.42
C THR A 77 4.19 7.95 -11.89
N GLN A 78 5.16 8.86 -11.78
CA GLN A 78 6.56 8.58 -12.08
C GLN A 78 7.34 8.47 -10.77
N LEU A 79 8.28 7.53 -10.69
CA LEU A 79 9.09 7.32 -9.50
C LEU A 79 9.94 8.57 -9.23
N ASP A 80 9.72 9.16 -8.06
CA ASP A 80 10.51 10.25 -7.52
C ASP A 80 11.68 9.66 -6.73
N GLN A 81 12.87 9.69 -7.33
CA GLN A 81 14.10 9.16 -6.74
C GLN A 81 14.56 9.94 -5.49
N SER A 82 14.00 11.12 -5.23
CA SER A 82 14.29 11.90 -4.02
C SER A 82 13.48 11.44 -2.81
N LYS A 83 12.47 10.58 -3.01
CA LYS A 83 11.58 10.09 -1.97
C LYS A 83 11.76 8.60 -1.72
N THR A 84 11.40 8.18 -0.51
CA THR A 84 11.38 6.76 -0.16
C THR A 84 10.04 6.15 -0.58
N CYS A 85 10.04 5.45 -1.72
CA CYS A 85 8.86 4.70 -2.16
C CYS A 85 8.66 3.49 -1.25
N VAL A 86 7.43 3.29 -0.77
CA VAL A 86 7.09 2.23 0.18
C VAL A 86 6.09 1.23 -0.38
N GLY A 87 5.32 1.63 -1.39
CA GLY A 87 4.40 0.72 -2.07
C GLY A 87 3.87 1.28 -3.37
N ILE A 88 3.07 0.47 -4.05
CA ILE A 88 2.43 0.81 -5.32
C ILE A 88 0.93 0.59 -5.17
N VAL A 89 0.16 1.57 -5.65
CA VAL A 89 -1.31 1.56 -5.59
C VAL A 89 -1.84 0.44 -6.47
N PHE A 90 -2.48 -0.57 -5.88
CA PHE A 90 -3.10 -1.68 -6.63
C PHE A 90 -4.63 -1.62 -6.65
N SER A 91 -5.23 -0.80 -5.78
CA SER A 91 -6.67 -0.59 -5.71
C SER A 91 -6.97 0.87 -5.35
N LEU A 92 -8.02 1.43 -5.94
CA LEU A 92 -8.58 2.75 -5.59
C LEU A 92 -9.78 2.61 -4.65
N GLU A 93 -10.02 1.40 -4.15
CA GLU A 93 -11.10 1.10 -3.22
C GLU A 93 -10.54 0.55 -1.91
N THR A 94 -11.24 0.86 -0.82
CA THR A 94 -11.01 0.28 0.50
C THR A 94 -12.27 -0.41 1.00
N THR A 95 -12.08 -1.38 1.89
CA THR A 95 -13.16 -2.14 2.53
C THR A 95 -14.01 -1.26 3.46
N ALA A 96 -15.20 -1.75 3.81
CA ALA A 96 -16.05 -1.05 4.76
C ALA A 96 -15.39 -0.88 6.14
N GLU A 97 -14.54 -1.81 6.55
CA GLU A 97 -13.81 -1.70 7.82
C GLU A 97 -12.73 -0.62 7.73
N GLU A 98 -11.91 -0.62 6.68
CA GLU A 98 -10.87 0.40 6.47
C GLU A 98 -11.45 1.82 6.38
N LYS A 99 -12.62 1.97 5.72
CA LYS A 99 -13.33 3.25 5.62
C LYS A 99 -13.76 3.81 6.99
N LYS A 100 -14.07 2.95 7.98
CA LYS A 100 -14.39 3.42 9.35
C LYS A 100 -13.19 4.06 10.05
N HIS A 101 -11.98 3.73 9.62
CA HIS A 101 -10.74 4.31 10.14
C HIS A 101 -10.26 5.52 9.34
N GLY A 102 -11.00 5.94 8.30
CA GLY A 102 -10.64 7.09 7.46
C GLY A 102 -9.70 6.77 6.29
N TRP A 103 -9.35 5.49 6.06
CA TRP A 103 -8.58 5.07 4.89
C TRP A 103 -9.54 4.82 3.74
N THR A 104 -9.70 5.84 2.90
CA THR A 104 -10.78 5.91 1.89
C THR A 104 -10.27 6.00 0.46
N HIS A 105 -8.96 6.06 0.24
CA HIS A 105 -8.41 6.45 -1.06
C HIS A 105 -7.93 5.26 -1.88
N GLY A 106 -7.48 4.19 -1.24
CA GLY A 106 -7.07 2.98 -1.94
C GLY A 106 -6.19 2.08 -1.11
N GLN A 107 -5.46 1.20 -1.79
CA GLN A 107 -4.58 0.23 -1.15
C GLN A 107 -3.27 0.11 -1.92
N ILE A 108 -2.20 -0.09 -1.17
CA ILE A 108 -0.83 -0.24 -1.68
C ILE A 108 -0.26 -1.62 -1.35
N VAL A 109 0.54 -2.15 -2.26
CA VAL A 109 1.33 -3.36 -2.05
C VAL A 109 2.78 -2.99 -1.79
N ALA A 110 3.42 -3.66 -0.82
CA ALA A 110 4.82 -3.44 -0.49
C ALA A 110 5.76 -3.76 -1.67
N LEU A 111 6.91 -3.08 -1.71
CA LEU A 111 7.94 -3.33 -2.73
C LEU A 111 8.81 -4.56 -2.44
N GLU A 112 8.81 -5.05 -1.19
CA GLU A 112 9.65 -6.16 -0.74
C GLU A 112 8.87 -7.16 0.11
N ASP A 113 9.37 -8.38 0.18
CA ASP A 113 8.82 -9.43 1.05
C ASP A 113 9.16 -9.18 2.52
N ALA A 114 8.26 -9.57 3.41
CA ALA A 114 8.49 -9.46 4.84
C ALA A 114 9.71 -10.28 5.30
N GLY A 115 10.54 -9.68 6.16
CA GLY A 115 11.76 -10.29 6.69
C GLY A 115 12.79 -10.70 5.62
N GLY A 116 12.86 -9.96 4.51
CA GLY A 116 13.84 -10.20 3.45
C GLY A 116 13.60 -11.49 2.68
N GLY A 117 12.33 -11.85 2.46
CA GLY A 117 11.96 -13.06 1.73
C GLY A 117 11.98 -14.35 2.55
N LYS A 118 12.08 -14.24 3.87
CA LYS A 118 11.85 -15.39 4.77
C LYS A 118 10.45 -15.96 4.57
N ARG A 119 10.34 -17.26 4.78
CA ARG A 119 9.06 -17.97 4.75
C ARG A 119 8.55 -18.17 6.19
N TYR A 120 7.25 -18.04 6.36
CA TYR A 120 6.57 -18.09 7.64
C TYR A 120 5.42 -19.09 7.57
N VAL A 121 5.15 -19.77 8.69
CA VAL A 121 3.93 -20.57 8.79
C VAL A 121 2.70 -19.68 8.93
N TRP A 122 1.59 -20.09 8.35
CA TRP A 122 0.35 -19.31 8.41
C TRP A 122 -0.23 -19.33 9.81
N GLY A 123 -0.30 -20.52 10.40
CA GLY A 123 -0.95 -20.80 11.65
C GLY A 123 -0.82 -22.25 12.07
N LEU A 124 -1.34 -22.58 13.25
CA LEU A 124 -1.54 -23.98 13.64
C LEU A 124 -2.62 -24.63 12.77
N GLY A 125 -2.48 -25.93 12.52
CA GLY A 125 -3.55 -26.76 11.98
C GLY A 125 -4.73 -26.87 12.97
N GLU A 126 -5.88 -27.31 12.47
CA GLU A 126 -7.06 -27.69 13.28
C GLU A 126 -7.81 -26.57 14.02
N LEU A 127 -7.45 -25.29 13.83
CA LEU A 127 -8.15 -24.16 14.46
C LEU A 127 -8.79 -23.22 13.43
N LEU A 128 -10.09 -22.95 13.56
CA LEU A 128 -10.78 -21.86 12.84
C LEU A 128 -10.55 -20.54 13.59
N ILE A 129 -10.02 -19.53 12.89
CA ILE A 129 -9.80 -18.20 13.46
C ILE A 129 -10.88 -17.19 13.07
N THR A 130 -11.58 -17.45 11.97
CA THR A 130 -12.66 -16.65 11.41
C THR A 130 -13.60 -17.57 10.64
N SER A 131 -14.64 -17.01 10.01
CA SER A 131 -15.31 -17.68 8.90
C SER A 131 -14.28 -18.15 7.86
N TYR A 132 -14.46 -19.36 7.33
CA TYR A 132 -13.62 -19.89 6.27
C TYR A 132 -14.37 -19.86 4.94
N VAL A 133 -13.62 -19.70 3.85
CA VAL A 133 -14.18 -19.68 2.50
C VAL A 133 -13.51 -20.80 1.72
N HIS A 134 -14.29 -21.81 1.33
CA HIS A 134 -13.78 -22.97 0.61
C HIS A 134 -13.84 -22.79 -0.91
N GLU A 135 -14.86 -22.09 -1.40
CA GLU A 135 -15.11 -21.94 -2.82
C GLU A 135 -14.33 -20.78 -3.42
N TRP A 136 -13.60 -21.06 -4.50
CA TRP A 136 -12.84 -20.06 -5.24
C TRP A 136 -13.69 -18.84 -5.64
N ARG A 137 -14.94 -19.07 -6.05
CA ARG A 137 -15.84 -18.00 -6.50
C ARG A 137 -16.09 -16.92 -5.45
N ASP A 138 -16.02 -17.30 -4.18
CA ASP A 138 -16.25 -16.42 -3.05
C ASP A 138 -14.91 -15.90 -2.52
N ALA A 139 -13.88 -16.76 -2.48
CA ALA A 139 -12.53 -16.37 -2.06
C ALA A 139 -11.98 -15.22 -2.91
N LYS A 140 -12.19 -15.24 -4.24
CA LYS A 140 -11.73 -14.16 -5.13
C LYS A 140 -12.39 -12.80 -4.90
N LYS A 141 -13.53 -12.76 -4.20
CA LYS A 141 -14.27 -11.53 -3.88
C LYS A 141 -13.96 -11.02 -2.47
N ASP A 142 -13.37 -11.86 -1.64
CA ASP A 142 -13.03 -11.53 -0.26
C ASP A 142 -11.87 -10.54 -0.21
N LYS A 143 -12.11 -9.34 0.31
CA LYS A 143 -11.11 -8.27 0.43
C LYS A 143 -10.79 -7.91 1.88
N ASP A 144 -11.20 -8.73 2.85
CA ASP A 144 -11.19 -8.39 4.27
C ASP A 144 -9.84 -8.69 4.95
N GLY A 145 -8.73 -8.54 4.23
CA GLY A 145 -7.41 -8.90 4.75
C GLY A 145 -6.99 -8.07 5.98
N TYR A 146 -7.41 -6.80 6.05
CA TYR A 146 -7.21 -5.96 7.22
C TYR A 146 -7.95 -6.51 8.44
N LEU A 147 -9.23 -6.86 8.28
CA LEU A 147 -10.07 -7.41 9.34
C LEU A 147 -9.47 -8.70 9.90
N TYR A 148 -9.07 -9.62 9.03
CA TYR A 148 -8.46 -10.89 9.44
C TYR A 148 -7.14 -10.69 10.16
N SER A 149 -6.30 -9.78 9.66
CA SER A 149 -4.98 -9.52 10.23
C SER A 149 -5.01 -8.81 11.58
N ASN A 150 -6.10 -8.09 11.87
CA ASN A 150 -6.30 -7.37 13.14
C ASN A 150 -7.30 -8.07 14.07
N SER A 151 -7.76 -9.27 13.70
CA SER A 151 -8.58 -10.11 14.56
C SER A 151 -7.84 -10.52 15.83
N ILE A 152 -8.56 -10.60 16.96
CA ILE A 152 -8.00 -11.03 18.25
C ILE A 152 -7.37 -12.42 18.18
N TYR A 153 -7.86 -13.28 17.29
CA TYR A 153 -7.42 -14.67 17.15
C TYR A 153 -6.03 -14.82 16.51
N VAL A 154 -5.56 -13.81 15.77
CA VAL A 154 -4.23 -13.84 15.11
C VAL A 154 -3.16 -13.08 15.90
N SER A 155 -3.45 -12.78 17.17
CA SER A 155 -2.47 -12.17 18.08
C SER A 155 -1.50 -13.24 18.63
N GLY A 156 -0.23 -13.18 18.22
CA GLY A 156 0.84 -13.95 18.83
C GLY A 156 1.72 -14.74 17.85
N ILE A 157 2.68 -15.49 18.40
CA ILE A 157 3.70 -16.24 17.64
C ILE A 157 3.13 -17.42 16.82
N LYS A 158 1.90 -17.86 17.12
CA LYS A 158 1.25 -18.98 16.43
C LYS A 158 0.90 -18.66 14.98
N TYR A 159 0.79 -17.37 14.64
CA TYR A 159 0.37 -16.87 13.32
C TYR A 159 1.50 -16.03 12.73
N GLU A 160 2.62 -16.69 12.42
CA GLU A 160 3.87 -16.03 12.05
C GLU A 160 3.71 -15.18 10.79
N ALA A 161 2.96 -15.64 9.78
CA ALA A 161 2.72 -14.88 8.56
C ALA A 161 2.06 -13.51 8.84
N PHE A 162 1.05 -13.49 9.71
CA PHE A 162 0.36 -12.27 10.13
C PHE A 162 1.28 -11.36 10.97
N ALA A 163 2.08 -11.95 11.85
CA ALA A 163 3.07 -11.21 12.63
C ALA A 163 4.17 -10.61 11.74
N ALA A 164 4.59 -11.33 10.69
CA ALA A 164 5.59 -10.87 9.74
C ALA A 164 5.09 -9.67 8.92
N ALA A 165 3.81 -9.68 8.50
CA ALA A 165 3.19 -8.54 7.83
C ALA A 165 3.15 -7.31 8.75
N ARG A 166 2.64 -7.45 9.97
CA ARG A 166 2.54 -6.34 10.94
C ARG A 166 3.89 -5.75 11.36
N LYS A 167 4.95 -6.56 11.36
CA LYS A 167 6.32 -6.14 11.71
C LYS A 167 7.14 -5.75 10.49
N PHE A 168 6.52 -5.63 9.31
CA PHE A 168 7.25 -5.23 8.11
C PHE A 168 7.88 -3.85 8.30
N SER A 169 9.14 -3.72 7.89
CA SER A 169 10.00 -2.61 8.31
C SER A 169 9.84 -1.33 7.51
N ALA A 170 9.14 -1.36 6.38
CA ALA A 170 8.90 -0.14 5.58
C ALA A 170 8.02 0.83 6.38
N LEU A 171 8.52 2.03 6.63
CA LEU A 171 7.82 3.02 7.44
C LEU A 171 6.67 3.64 6.63
N LEU A 172 5.47 3.59 7.19
CA LEU A 172 4.29 4.25 6.64
C LEU A 172 4.04 5.59 7.34
N PRO A 173 3.44 6.57 6.65
CA PRO A 173 3.06 7.83 7.28
C PRO A 173 2.05 7.57 8.40
N SER A 174 2.34 8.12 9.59
CA SER A 174 1.51 7.94 10.78
C SER A 174 0.10 8.48 10.54
N GLU A 175 -0.90 7.80 11.07
CA GLU A 175 -2.34 8.16 11.02
C GLU A 175 -2.98 8.24 9.62
N LYS A 176 -2.19 8.10 8.54
CA LYS A 176 -2.70 8.13 7.16
C LYS A 176 -2.97 6.75 6.57
N THR A 177 -2.51 5.69 7.23
CA THR A 177 -2.59 4.33 6.68
C THR A 177 -3.01 3.31 7.73
N SER A 178 -3.43 2.14 7.26
CA SER A 178 -3.80 1.01 8.12
C SER A 178 -2.62 0.37 8.87
N GLY A 179 -1.40 0.75 8.53
CA GLY A 179 -0.25 -0.11 8.77
C GLY A 179 -0.25 -1.34 7.86
N TRP A 180 0.84 -2.11 7.89
CA TRP A 180 0.99 -3.30 7.07
C TRP A 180 0.19 -4.49 7.60
N TYR A 181 -0.54 -5.15 6.71
CA TYR A 181 -1.28 -6.36 7.01
C TYR A 181 -1.16 -7.41 5.90
N LEU A 182 -1.60 -8.64 6.20
CA LEU A 182 -1.55 -9.76 5.26
C LEU A 182 -2.78 -9.68 4.33
N PRO A 183 -2.61 -9.51 3.00
CA PRO A 183 -3.73 -9.38 2.07
C PRO A 183 -4.59 -10.65 2.02
N SER A 184 -5.89 -10.51 1.79
CA SER A 184 -6.80 -11.62 1.49
C SER A 184 -6.63 -12.10 0.04
N VAL A 185 -7.43 -13.10 -0.36
CA VAL A 185 -7.39 -13.63 -1.73
C VAL A 185 -7.85 -12.60 -2.75
N GLY A 186 -8.96 -11.89 -2.53
CA GLY A 186 -9.44 -10.86 -3.44
C GLY A 186 -8.50 -9.66 -3.57
N GLN A 187 -7.75 -9.32 -2.53
CA GLN A 187 -6.70 -8.28 -2.64
C GLN A 187 -5.53 -8.74 -3.51
N TRP A 188 -5.11 -10.01 -3.39
CA TRP A 188 -4.13 -10.60 -4.31
C TRP A 188 -4.63 -10.67 -5.76
N VAL A 189 -5.91 -10.98 -5.96
CA VAL A 189 -6.57 -10.92 -7.27
C VAL A 189 -6.42 -9.52 -7.85
N GLU A 190 -6.75 -8.47 -7.11
CA GLU A 190 -6.61 -7.08 -7.58
C GLU A 190 -5.16 -6.71 -7.89
N ILE A 191 -4.19 -7.10 -7.03
CA ILE A 191 -2.76 -6.88 -7.32
C ILE A 191 -2.41 -7.45 -8.69
N ILE A 192 -2.83 -8.67 -8.98
CA ILE A 192 -2.42 -9.37 -10.19
C ILE A 192 -3.20 -8.87 -11.41
N GLU A 193 -4.49 -8.62 -11.28
CA GLU A 193 -5.30 -8.12 -12.40
C GLU A 193 -4.96 -6.68 -12.76
N ASN A 194 -4.87 -5.79 -11.77
CA ASN A 194 -4.67 -4.37 -11.99
C ASN A 194 -3.23 -4.04 -12.37
N LEU A 195 -2.24 -4.59 -11.65
CA LEU A 195 -0.82 -4.30 -11.92
C LEU A 195 -0.23 -5.27 -12.94
N GLY A 196 -0.68 -6.52 -12.94
CA GLY A 196 -0.22 -7.54 -13.90
C GLY A 196 -0.95 -7.45 -15.23
N GLN A 197 -2.02 -6.65 -15.34
CA GLN A 197 -2.85 -6.47 -16.54
C GLN A 197 -3.18 -7.81 -17.20
N VAL A 198 -3.70 -8.72 -16.39
CA VAL A 198 -4.19 -10.05 -16.78
C VAL A 198 -5.53 -10.29 -16.12
N SER A 199 -6.27 -11.29 -16.58
CA SER A 199 -7.54 -11.67 -15.98
C SER A 199 -7.44 -13.06 -15.36
N ILE A 200 -8.00 -13.24 -14.17
CA ILE A 200 -8.10 -14.55 -13.53
C ILE A 200 -9.36 -15.22 -14.05
N LEU A 201 -9.17 -16.26 -14.85
CA LEU A 201 -10.26 -16.86 -15.62
C LEU A 201 -11.18 -17.71 -14.72
N GLY A 202 -12.50 -17.52 -14.90
CA GLY A 202 -13.53 -18.47 -14.49
C GLY A 202 -13.90 -18.51 -13.00
N ASP A 203 -15.06 -19.12 -12.74
CA ASP A 203 -15.56 -19.40 -11.39
C ASP A 203 -15.13 -20.77 -10.87
N GLY A 204 -14.54 -21.62 -11.73
CA GLY A 204 -14.21 -23.02 -11.40
C GLY A 204 -12.85 -23.23 -10.73
N PHE A 205 -11.85 -22.40 -11.03
CA PHE A 205 -10.50 -22.54 -10.46
C PHE A 205 -9.69 -21.24 -10.59
N GLY A 206 -9.00 -20.82 -9.52
CA GLY A 206 -8.19 -19.62 -9.52
C GLY A 206 -6.83 -19.85 -10.16
N CYS A 207 -6.67 -19.46 -11.43
CA CYS A 207 -5.39 -19.45 -12.11
C CYS A 207 -5.23 -18.21 -12.99
N PHE A 208 -4.07 -17.56 -12.93
CA PHE A 208 -3.69 -16.53 -13.89
C PHE A 208 -3.43 -17.19 -15.27
N ASP A 209 -3.56 -16.42 -16.34
CA ASP A 209 -3.36 -16.88 -17.73
C ASP A 209 -2.05 -17.70 -17.90
N GLY A 210 -2.14 -18.76 -18.71
CA GLY A 210 -1.11 -19.78 -18.90
C GLY A 210 0.12 -19.31 -19.67
N ASP A 211 0.04 -18.16 -20.36
CA ASP A 211 1.16 -17.58 -21.11
C ASP A 211 2.24 -16.94 -20.22
N ARG A 212 1.96 -16.75 -18.92
CA ARG A 212 2.85 -16.17 -17.89
C ARG A 212 3.36 -14.75 -18.19
N THR A 213 2.74 -14.03 -19.12
CA THR A 213 3.12 -12.65 -19.49
C THR A 213 2.96 -11.66 -18.33
N TRP A 214 2.05 -11.95 -17.40
CA TRP A 214 1.86 -11.19 -16.16
C TRP A 214 3.14 -11.04 -15.33
N ARG A 215 4.07 -12.00 -15.40
CA ARG A 215 5.34 -11.92 -14.63
C ARG A 215 6.22 -10.77 -15.07
N ALA A 216 6.33 -10.57 -16.39
CA ALA A 216 7.11 -9.47 -16.94
C ALA A 216 6.49 -8.13 -16.53
N LYS A 217 5.16 -8.05 -16.52
CA LYS A 217 4.43 -6.85 -16.09
C LYS A 217 4.57 -6.57 -14.61
N LEU A 218 4.59 -7.60 -13.75
CA LEU A 218 4.79 -7.47 -12.30
C LEU A 218 6.27 -7.41 -11.87
N ALA A 219 7.22 -7.40 -12.81
CA ALA A 219 8.66 -7.47 -12.48
C ALA A 219 9.12 -6.33 -11.55
N PHE A 220 8.47 -5.17 -11.62
CA PHE A 220 8.77 -4.01 -10.77
C PHE A 220 8.42 -4.21 -9.28
N LEU A 221 7.56 -5.18 -8.94
CA LEU A 221 7.25 -5.54 -7.55
C LEU A 221 8.25 -6.54 -6.96
N ASN A 222 9.21 -7.01 -7.75
CA ASN A 222 10.24 -7.95 -7.30
C ASN A 222 9.66 -9.20 -6.61
N PHE A 223 8.59 -9.76 -7.17
CA PHE A 223 8.05 -11.01 -6.67
C PHE A 223 9.02 -12.17 -6.96
N SER A 224 9.42 -12.89 -5.91
CA SER A 224 10.08 -14.17 -6.05
C SER A 224 9.14 -15.21 -6.69
N ILE A 225 9.71 -16.10 -7.51
CA ILE A 225 9.02 -17.28 -8.06
C ILE A 225 8.82 -18.30 -6.92
N ASP A 226 7.80 -18.06 -6.12
CA ASP A 226 7.55 -18.78 -4.87
C ASP A 226 6.05 -18.75 -4.50
N VAL A 227 5.74 -19.19 -3.29
CA VAL A 227 4.40 -19.29 -2.73
C VAL A 227 4.16 -18.19 -1.70
N TYR A 228 3.00 -17.53 -1.75
CA TYR A 228 2.67 -16.38 -0.90
C TYR A 228 1.38 -16.61 -0.15
N TRP A 229 1.40 -16.36 1.16
CA TRP A 229 0.21 -16.46 1.98
C TRP A 229 -0.79 -15.35 1.67
N THR A 230 -2.08 -15.69 1.81
CA THR A 230 -3.15 -14.71 2.06
C THR A 230 -3.60 -14.81 3.50
N SER A 231 -4.40 -13.87 3.98
CA SER A 231 -5.03 -13.93 5.30
C SER A 231 -6.30 -14.77 5.35
N LEU A 232 -6.77 -15.30 4.22
CA LEU A 232 -8.03 -16.03 4.15
C LEU A 232 -7.84 -17.52 4.48
N GLN A 233 -8.65 -18.01 5.41
CA GLN A 233 -8.68 -19.41 5.78
C GLN A 233 -9.51 -20.24 4.79
N GLY A 234 -8.99 -21.41 4.38
CA GLY A 234 -9.70 -22.36 3.50
C GLY A 234 -10.45 -23.46 4.27
N GLY A 235 -10.03 -23.74 5.50
CA GLY A 235 -10.65 -24.72 6.39
C GLY A 235 -9.86 -24.84 7.70
N SER A 236 -10.24 -25.75 8.59
CA SER A 236 -9.61 -25.90 9.92
C SER A 236 -8.08 -26.05 9.85
N SER A 237 -7.57 -26.78 8.86
CA SER A 237 -6.14 -27.03 8.67
C SER A 237 -5.50 -26.34 7.47
N THR A 238 -6.30 -25.64 6.64
CA THR A 238 -5.82 -25.05 5.38
C THR A 238 -6.06 -23.54 5.31
N ALA A 239 -5.21 -22.85 4.57
CA ALA A 239 -5.32 -21.43 4.27
C ALA A 239 -5.00 -21.19 2.80
N TRP A 240 -5.48 -20.09 2.22
CA TRP A 240 -5.24 -19.79 0.82
C TRP A 240 -3.84 -19.25 0.59
N TYR A 241 -3.23 -19.62 -0.54
CA TYR A 241 -1.96 -19.07 -0.99
C TYR A 241 -1.95 -18.90 -2.52
N ILE A 242 -1.06 -18.04 -2.98
CA ILE A 242 -0.78 -17.81 -4.39
C ILE A 242 0.53 -18.50 -4.72
N ASN A 243 0.49 -19.38 -5.72
CA ASN A 243 1.68 -19.98 -6.29
C ASN A 243 2.18 -19.14 -7.47
N MET A 244 3.19 -18.30 -7.25
CA MET A 244 3.76 -17.47 -8.32
C MET A 244 4.53 -18.29 -9.35
N SER A 245 4.85 -19.56 -9.07
CA SER A 245 5.52 -20.50 -9.98
C SER A 245 4.57 -21.14 -11.01
N SER A 246 3.36 -21.50 -10.60
CA SER A 246 2.34 -22.07 -11.49
C SER A 246 1.29 -21.06 -11.94
N GLY A 247 1.14 -19.97 -11.19
CA GLY A 247 0.05 -19.02 -11.34
C GLY A 247 -1.28 -19.49 -10.76
N CYS A 248 -1.27 -20.55 -9.92
CA CYS A 248 -2.49 -21.11 -9.33
C CYS A 248 -2.69 -20.62 -7.89
N ILE A 249 -3.94 -20.52 -7.48
CA ILE A 249 -4.36 -20.16 -6.12
C ILE A 249 -5.01 -21.39 -5.49
N ASN A 250 -4.50 -21.83 -4.35
CA ASN A 250 -4.82 -23.14 -3.75
C ASN A 250 -4.89 -23.05 -2.21
N THR A 251 -5.25 -24.15 -1.53
CA THR A 251 -5.46 -24.23 -0.07
C THR A 251 -4.59 -25.31 0.62
N PRO A 252 -3.30 -25.07 0.86
CA PRO A 252 -2.37 -26.00 1.49
C PRO A 252 -2.53 -25.98 3.00
N TYR A 253 -1.79 -26.87 3.67
CA TYR A 253 -1.73 -26.88 5.13
C TYR A 253 -1.10 -25.59 5.67
N LYS A 254 -1.72 -25.04 6.72
CA LYS A 254 -1.26 -23.81 7.39
C LYS A 254 0.14 -23.90 7.98
N THR A 255 0.60 -25.12 8.23
CA THR A 255 1.94 -25.42 8.76
C THR A 255 3.03 -25.30 7.71
N TYR A 256 2.68 -25.10 6.43
CA TYR A 256 3.67 -24.83 5.38
C TYR A 256 4.28 -23.45 5.58
N ALA A 257 5.55 -23.30 5.21
CA ALA A 257 6.21 -22.01 5.22
C ALA A 257 6.08 -21.37 3.84
N CYS A 258 5.43 -20.22 3.76
CA CYS A 258 5.29 -19.41 2.53
C CYS A 258 5.76 -17.98 2.78
N ARG A 259 5.99 -17.24 1.70
CA ARG A 259 6.36 -15.82 1.76
C ARG A 259 5.17 -14.95 2.14
N VAL A 260 5.46 -13.73 2.57
CA VAL A 260 4.47 -12.72 2.93
C VAL A 260 4.79 -11.45 2.17
N ARG A 261 3.85 -11.01 1.34
CA ARG A 261 3.86 -9.67 0.75
C ARG A 261 2.78 -8.82 1.44
N PRO A 262 3.16 -7.85 2.27
CA PRO A 262 2.18 -7.02 2.97
C PRO A 262 1.49 -6.01 2.05
N VAL A 263 0.30 -5.59 2.46
CA VAL A 263 -0.44 -4.47 1.87
C VAL A 263 -0.87 -3.48 2.96
N SER A 264 -1.28 -2.28 2.58
CA SER A 264 -1.82 -1.26 3.47
C SER A 264 -2.92 -0.47 2.77
N ALA A 265 -3.97 -0.08 3.50
CA ALA A 265 -4.93 0.92 3.06
C ALA A 265 -4.38 2.33 3.28
N ILE A 266 -4.81 3.27 2.43
CA ILE A 266 -4.43 4.69 2.39
C ILE A 266 -5.66 5.60 2.21
#